data_AF-A0A8T4E415-F1
#
_entry.id   AF-A0A8T4E415-F1
#
_cell.length_a   1.000
_cell.length_b   1.000
_cell.length_c   1.000
_cell.angle_alpha   90.00
_cell.angle_beta   90.00
_cell.angle_gamma   90.00
#
_symmetry.space_group_name_H-M   'P 1'
#
loop_
_entity.id
_entity.type
_entity.pdbx_description
1 polymer ?
#
loop_
_entity_poly.entity_id
_entity_poly.type
_entity_poly.pdbx_seq_one_letter_code
_entity_poly.pdbx_strand_id
1 'polypeptide(L)'
;MTAIHFLLLGFIIILLLSLYGHRQQKKRDLIENFPRFFQEVYNNCASGMTLVKAVKHSKYANYGSLTPEIRNLCLQIEWGIPFPVALKKLSKKINDPFISRMINLVDKASEFSPNIGKSMNEIYSHIALTREIERERSAALFPQLISFYLIFFVMLATILLLFRSFIPSFGEFNLEFYRTLFTHLIIIEAVISGLAIGRIVEDSFKAGIKHVLILLFVGIFFIYFYSI
;
A
#
# COMPACT_ATOMS: atom_id res chain seq x y z
N MET A 1 25.68 4.80 27.78
CA MET A 1 25.65 5.43 26.44
C MET A 1 24.97 4.57 25.35
N THR A 2 24.99 3.24 25.44
CA THR A 2 24.40 2.32 24.43
C THR A 2 22.87 2.33 24.38
N ALA A 3 22.18 2.37 25.52
CA ALA A 3 20.70 2.40 25.59
C ALA A 3 20.08 3.63 24.89
N ILE A 4 20.75 4.78 24.94
CA ILE A 4 20.32 6.02 24.29
C ILE A 4 20.43 5.90 22.75
N HIS A 5 21.44 5.19 22.25
CA HIS A 5 21.60 4.96 20.82
C HIS A 5 20.48 4.06 20.27
N PHE A 6 20.04 3.05 21.01
CA PHE A 6 18.91 2.19 20.60
C PHE A 6 17.57 2.93 20.60
N LEU A 7 17.32 3.81 21.59
CA LEU A 7 16.12 4.66 21.58
C LEU A 7 16.13 5.65 20.40
N LEU A 8 17.29 6.23 20.08
CA LEU A 8 17.46 7.09 18.90
C LEU A 8 17.25 6.31 17.59
N LEU A 9 17.74 5.08 17.49
CA LEU A 9 17.57 4.23 16.31
C LEU A 9 16.10 3.83 16.11
N GLY A 10 15.40 3.47 17.18
CA GLY A 10 13.95 3.20 17.15
C GLY A 10 13.14 4.43 16.76
N PHE A 11 13.51 5.61 17.27
CA PHE A 11 12.87 6.88 16.90
C PHE A 11 13.13 7.25 15.43
N ILE A 12 14.35 7.05 14.92
CA ILE A 12 14.70 7.27 13.51
C ILE A 12 13.93 6.31 12.60
N ILE A 13 13.77 5.05 12.99
CA ILE A 13 12.96 4.07 12.26
C ILE A 13 11.50 4.55 12.21
N ILE A 14 10.89 4.91 13.34
CA ILE A 14 9.51 5.40 13.39
C ILE A 14 9.32 6.67 12.54
N LEU A 15 10.30 7.57 12.54
CA LEU A 15 10.30 8.79 11.72
C LEU A 15 10.34 8.47 10.22
N LEU A 16 11.21 7.53 9.80
CA LEU A 16 11.32 7.07 8.41
C LEU A 16 10.05 6.36 7.94
N LEU A 17 9.44 5.54 8.81
CA LEU A 17 8.16 4.87 8.57
C LEU A 17 7.02 5.87 8.34
N SER A 18 6.94 6.90 9.18
CA SER A 18 5.92 7.95 9.11
C SER A 18 6.02 8.76 7.82
N LEU A 19 7.24 9.16 7.42
CA LEU A 19 7.47 9.93 6.20
C LEU A 19 7.16 9.13 4.92
N TYR A 20 7.51 7.84 4.90
CA TYR A 20 7.24 6.98 3.75
C TYR A 20 5.75 6.66 3.59
N GLY A 21 5.04 6.44 4.72
CA GLY A 21 3.61 6.19 4.74
C GLY A 21 2.78 7.36 4.20
N HIS A 22 3.16 8.59 4.52
CA HIS A 22 2.36 9.77 4.18
C HIS A 22 2.28 10.08 2.68
N ARG A 23 3.34 9.77 1.91
CA ARG A 23 3.36 9.97 0.44
C ARG A 23 2.59 8.88 -0.31
N GLN A 24 2.61 7.65 0.20
CA GLN A 24 1.92 6.51 -0.42
C GLN A 24 0.42 6.53 -0.11
N GLN A 25 0.01 6.92 1.09
CA GLN A 25 -1.41 7.06 1.46
C GLN A 25 -2.13 8.06 0.55
N LYS A 26 -1.55 9.25 0.29
CA LYS A 26 -2.17 10.24 -0.60
C LYS A 26 -2.44 9.70 -2.01
N LYS A 27 -1.53 8.88 -2.56
CA LYS A 27 -1.74 8.24 -3.87
C LYS A 27 -2.78 7.13 -3.81
N ARG A 28 -2.77 6.32 -2.76
CA ARG A 28 -3.79 5.26 -2.54
C ARG A 28 -5.18 5.85 -2.38
N ASP A 29 -5.32 6.90 -1.56
CA ASP A 29 -6.59 7.61 -1.37
C ASP A 29 -7.11 8.20 -2.69
N LEU A 30 -6.22 8.69 -3.56
CA LEU A 30 -6.59 9.16 -4.90
C LEU A 30 -7.19 8.05 -5.75
N ILE A 31 -6.59 6.85 -5.71
CA ILE A 31 -7.01 5.67 -6.49
C ILE A 31 -8.32 5.09 -5.92
N GLU A 32 -8.43 4.92 -4.60
CA GLU A 32 -9.62 4.38 -3.92
C GLU A 32 -10.87 5.26 -4.13
N ASN A 33 -10.68 6.58 -4.24
CA ASN A 33 -11.77 7.53 -4.50
C ASN A 33 -12.11 7.69 -5.99
N PHE A 34 -11.27 7.21 -6.91
CA PHE A 34 -11.45 7.37 -8.35
C PHE A 34 -12.70 6.65 -8.91
N PRO A 35 -13.06 5.43 -8.46
CA PRO A 35 -14.33 4.80 -8.81
C PRO A 35 -15.56 5.62 -8.43
N ARG A 36 -15.52 6.37 -7.31
CA ARG A 36 -16.64 7.20 -6.86
C ARG A 36 -16.93 8.34 -7.84
N PHE A 37 -15.87 8.97 -8.36
CA PHE A 37 -15.98 9.96 -9.44
C PHE A 37 -16.60 9.34 -10.70
N PHE A 38 -16.10 8.18 -11.12
CA PHE A 38 -16.62 7.48 -12.30
C PHE A 38 -18.09 7.07 -12.16
N GLN A 39 -18.49 6.58 -10.98
CA GLN A 39 -19.87 6.22 -10.69
C GLN A 39 -20.80 7.44 -10.73
N GLU A 40 -20.33 8.60 -10.32
CA GLU A 40 -21.13 9.82 -10.39
C GLU A 40 -21.26 10.34 -11.83
N VAL A 41 -20.18 10.28 -12.61
CA VAL A 41 -20.23 10.55 -14.05
C VAL A 41 -21.20 9.57 -14.73
N TYR A 42 -21.19 8.30 -14.34
CA TYR A 42 -22.15 7.30 -14.83
C TYR A 42 -23.59 7.68 -14.53
N ASN A 43 -23.91 7.90 -13.25
CA ASN A 43 -25.28 8.16 -12.82
C ASN A 43 -25.86 9.38 -13.55
N ASN A 44 -25.02 10.40 -13.76
CA ASN A 44 -25.36 11.59 -14.52
C ASN A 44 -25.53 11.30 -16.03
N CYS A 45 -24.70 10.46 -16.62
CA CYS A 45 -24.89 10.04 -18.01
C CYS A 45 -26.16 9.18 -18.18
N ALA A 46 -26.43 8.28 -17.22
CA ALA A 46 -27.61 7.43 -17.20
C ALA A 46 -28.91 8.24 -17.01
N SER A 47 -28.84 9.41 -16.37
CA SER A 47 -29.96 10.36 -16.29
C SER A 47 -30.10 11.26 -17.53
N GLY A 48 -29.32 11.02 -18.58
CA GLY A 48 -29.41 11.69 -19.87
C GLY A 48 -28.48 12.89 -20.04
N MET A 49 -27.55 13.14 -19.11
CA MET A 49 -26.50 14.14 -19.34
C MET A 49 -25.48 13.65 -20.38
N THR A 50 -24.94 14.57 -21.17
CA THR A 50 -23.75 14.26 -21.97
C THR A 50 -22.55 14.04 -21.06
N LEU A 51 -21.59 13.22 -21.49
CA LEU A 51 -20.38 12.92 -20.72
C LEU A 51 -19.64 14.17 -20.23
N VAL A 52 -19.51 15.18 -21.09
CA VAL A 52 -18.87 16.45 -20.73
C VAL A 52 -19.68 17.21 -19.66
N LYS A 53 -21.02 17.18 -19.72
CA LYS A 53 -21.88 17.78 -18.69
C LYS A 53 -21.82 17.01 -17.38
N ALA A 54 -21.82 15.68 -17.41
CA ALA A 54 -21.67 14.83 -16.24
C ALA A 54 -20.33 15.06 -15.50
N VAL A 55 -19.25 15.24 -16.25
CA VAL A 55 -17.93 15.62 -15.69
C VAL A 55 -17.93 17.05 -15.13
N LYS A 56 -18.63 18.00 -15.76
CA LYS A 56 -18.77 19.35 -15.17
C LYS A 56 -19.59 19.34 -13.88
N HIS A 57 -20.61 18.48 -13.81
CA HIS A 57 -21.49 18.37 -12.64
C HIS A 57 -20.76 17.80 -11.41
N SER A 58 -19.76 16.95 -11.62
CA SER A 58 -18.93 16.38 -10.55
C SER A 58 -18.04 17.41 -9.82
N LYS A 59 -17.97 18.66 -10.30
CA LYS A 59 -17.33 19.78 -9.57
C LYS A 59 -17.93 20.03 -8.18
N TYR A 60 -19.21 19.73 -8.00
CA TYR A 60 -19.96 20.00 -6.76
C TYR A 60 -19.86 18.88 -5.73
N ALA A 61 -19.34 17.72 -6.13
CA ALA A 61 -19.20 16.56 -5.26
C ALA A 61 -17.85 16.50 -4.55
N ASN A 62 -17.79 15.68 -3.49
CA ASN A 62 -16.59 15.46 -2.69
C ASN A 62 -16.06 14.04 -2.90
N TYR A 63 -14.85 13.96 -3.45
CA TYR A 63 -14.11 12.73 -3.73
C TYR A 63 -12.85 12.60 -2.85
N GLY A 64 -12.84 13.26 -1.68
CA GLY A 64 -11.68 13.28 -0.80
C GLY A 64 -10.45 13.87 -1.50
N SER A 65 -9.34 13.13 -1.48
CA SER A 65 -8.04 13.51 -2.06
C SER A 65 -8.08 13.76 -3.58
N LEU A 66 -9.10 13.26 -4.28
CA LEU A 66 -9.28 13.44 -5.73
C LEU A 66 -10.02 14.73 -6.10
N THR A 67 -10.75 15.33 -5.16
CA THR A 67 -11.52 16.57 -5.37
C THR A 67 -10.74 17.72 -6.03
N PRO A 68 -9.52 18.08 -5.58
CA PRO A 68 -8.76 19.16 -6.23
C PRO A 68 -8.40 18.84 -7.69
N GLU A 69 -8.18 17.56 -8.01
CA GLU A 69 -7.85 17.12 -9.35
C GLU A 69 -9.05 17.16 -10.29
N ILE A 70 -10.24 16.77 -9.81
CA ILE A 70 -11.49 16.90 -10.58
C ILE A 70 -11.85 18.37 -10.79
N ARG A 71 -11.68 19.22 -9.78
CA ARG A 71 -11.91 20.66 -9.93
C ARG A 71 -10.98 21.26 -10.98
N ASN A 72 -9.71 20.85 -11.01
CA ASN A 72 -8.76 21.29 -12.03
C ASN A 72 -9.17 20.78 -13.43
N LEU A 73 -9.61 19.53 -13.55
CA LEU A 73 -10.17 18.99 -14.80
C LEU A 73 -11.35 19.86 -15.30
N CYS A 74 -12.32 20.17 -14.43
CA CYS A 74 -13.47 21.00 -14.79
C CYS A 74 -13.06 22.41 -15.22
N LEU A 75 -12.13 23.04 -14.50
CA LEU A 75 -11.59 24.37 -14.84
C LEU A 75 -10.93 24.37 -16.23
N GLN A 76 -10.15 23.34 -16.56
CA GLN A 76 -9.54 23.22 -17.88
C GLN A 76 -10.60 23.16 -19.00
N ILE A 77 -11.66 22.38 -18.80
CA ILE A 77 -12.76 22.28 -19.76
C ILE A 77 -13.57 23.59 -19.84
N GLU A 78 -13.78 24.27 -18.71
CA GLU A 78 -14.41 25.60 -18.65
C GLU A 78 -13.60 26.66 -19.41
N TRP A 79 -12.27 26.56 -19.38
CA TRP A 79 -11.34 27.41 -20.13
C TRP A 79 -11.13 26.99 -21.59
N GLY A 80 -11.95 26.09 -22.12
CA GLY A 80 -11.94 25.72 -23.54
C GLY A 80 -10.88 24.70 -23.94
N ILE A 81 -10.19 24.06 -22.98
CA ILE A 81 -9.30 22.94 -23.30
C ILE A 81 -10.15 21.74 -23.74
N PRO A 82 -9.84 21.11 -24.89
CA PRO A 82 -10.59 19.95 -25.36
C PRO A 82 -10.67 18.83 -24.33
N PHE A 83 -11.86 18.25 -24.17
CA PHE A 83 -12.14 17.23 -23.14
C PHE A 83 -11.16 16.04 -23.14
N PRO A 84 -10.82 15.42 -24.29
CA PRO A 84 -9.80 14.35 -24.36
C PRO A 84 -8.44 14.79 -23.83
N VAL A 85 -8.03 16.03 -24.13
CA VAL A 85 -6.74 16.58 -23.70
C VAL A 85 -6.72 16.81 -22.20
N ALA A 86 -7.81 17.33 -21.64
CA ALA A 86 -7.95 17.57 -20.20
C ALA A 86 -7.95 16.26 -19.40
N LEU A 87 -8.66 15.23 -19.88
CA LEU A 87 -8.64 13.88 -19.32
C LEU A 87 -7.25 13.23 -19.36
N LYS A 88 -6.55 13.36 -20.49
CA LYS A 88 -5.19 12.84 -20.64
C LYS A 88 -4.20 13.54 -19.71
N LYS A 89 -4.35 14.85 -19.48
CA LYS A 89 -3.58 15.60 -18.48
C LYS A 89 -3.85 15.11 -17.06
N LEU A 90 -5.10 14.83 -16.71
CA LEU A 90 -5.47 14.23 -15.42
C LEU A 90 -4.81 12.86 -15.21
N SER A 91 -4.92 11.96 -16.20
CA SER A 91 -4.26 10.64 -16.17
C SER A 91 -2.75 10.77 -15.95
N LYS A 92 -2.07 11.63 -16.72
CA LYS A 92 -0.62 11.85 -16.57
C LYS A 92 -0.24 12.44 -15.22
N LYS A 93 -1.07 13.32 -14.65
CA LYS A 93 -0.81 13.94 -13.35
C LYS A 93 -0.92 12.94 -12.21
N ILE A 94 -1.91 12.04 -12.25
CA ILE A 94 -2.06 11.00 -11.23
C ILE A 94 -1.02 9.88 -11.41
N ASN A 95 -0.62 9.60 -12.66
CA ASN A 95 0.42 8.62 -13.02
C ASN A 95 0.18 7.24 -12.41
N ASP A 96 -1.02 6.70 -12.63
CA ASP A 96 -1.43 5.38 -12.17
C ASP A 96 -1.97 4.51 -13.33
N PRO A 97 -1.58 3.23 -13.44
CA PRO A 97 -2.03 2.35 -14.53
C PRO A 97 -3.54 2.10 -14.57
N PHE A 98 -4.20 1.97 -13.41
CA PHE A 98 -5.64 1.71 -13.34
C PHE A 98 -6.44 2.93 -13.80
N ILE A 99 -6.09 4.11 -13.29
CA ILE A 99 -6.71 5.38 -13.67
C ILE A 99 -6.54 5.67 -15.17
N SER A 100 -5.34 5.42 -15.70
CA SER A 100 -5.05 5.63 -17.12
C SER A 100 -5.86 4.71 -18.03
N ARG A 101 -6.07 3.44 -17.63
CA ARG A 101 -6.95 2.51 -18.36
C ARG A 101 -8.39 3.01 -18.37
N MET A 102 -8.94 3.42 -17.22
CA MET A 102 -10.32 3.91 -17.14
C MET A 102 -10.54 5.20 -17.94
N ILE A 103 -9.60 6.14 -17.89
CA ILE A 103 -9.68 7.37 -18.68
C ILE A 103 -9.64 7.05 -20.18
N ASN A 104 -8.77 6.14 -20.63
CA ASN A 104 -8.71 5.73 -22.03
C ASN A 104 -10.02 5.05 -22.50
N LEU A 105 -10.70 4.29 -21.62
CA LEU A 105 -12.00 3.70 -21.93
C LEU A 105 -13.07 4.78 -22.11
N VAL A 106 -13.07 5.80 -21.25
CA VAL A 106 -13.99 6.95 -21.37
C VAL A 106 -13.72 7.78 -22.60
N ASP A 107 -12.44 8.04 -22.91
CA ASP A 107 -12.02 8.78 -24.11
C ASP A 107 -12.52 8.08 -25.37
N LYS A 108 -12.25 6.78 -25.51
CA LYS A 108 -12.76 5.96 -26.62
C LYS A 108 -14.28 5.93 -26.67
N ALA A 109 -14.96 5.73 -25.54
CA ALA A 109 -16.41 5.68 -25.50
C ALA A 109 -17.05 7.02 -25.92
N SER A 110 -16.40 8.14 -25.59
CA SER A 110 -16.85 9.48 -25.97
C SER A 110 -16.75 9.78 -27.46
N GLU A 111 -15.87 9.06 -28.17
CA GLU A 111 -15.67 9.18 -29.61
C GLU A 111 -16.79 8.51 -30.41
N PHE A 112 -17.44 7.47 -29.85
CA PHE A 112 -18.44 6.66 -30.55
C PHE A 112 -19.91 7.01 -30.23
N SER A 113 -20.25 7.60 -29.07
CA SER A 113 -21.65 7.95 -28.75
C SER A 113 -21.79 9.00 -27.63
N PRO A 114 -22.68 10.00 -27.77
CA PRO A 114 -23.07 10.92 -26.70
C PRO A 114 -23.87 10.29 -25.53
N ASN A 115 -24.38 9.05 -25.66
CA ASN A 115 -25.27 8.38 -24.70
C ASN A 115 -24.75 6.97 -24.34
N ILE A 116 -23.98 6.86 -23.25
CA ILE A 116 -23.16 5.68 -22.87
C ILE A 116 -23.82 4.85 -21.74
N GLY A 117 -25.09 5.09 -21.43
CA GLY A 117 -25.77 4.52 -20.25
C GLY A 117 -25.77 2.99 -20.12
N LYS A 118 -25.73 2.22 -21.22
CA LYS A 118 -25.71 0.73 -21.15
C LYS A 118 -24.31 0.15 -20.88
N SER A 119 -23.26 0.74 -21.44
CA SER A 119 -21.88 0.27 -21.26
C SER A 119 -21.34 0.49 -19.85
N MET A 120 -21.94 1.40 -19.09
CA MET A 120 -21.44 1.72 -17.76
C MET A 120 -22.12 0.95 -16.62
N ASN A 121 -23.19 0.20 -16.92
CA ASN A 121 -23.69 -0.82 -15.99
C ASN A 121 -22.71 -1.99 -15.86
N GLU A 122 -22.03 -2.36 -16.96
CA GLU A 122 -20.94 -3.36 -16.97
C GLU A 122 -19.71 -2.85 -16.21
N ILE A 123 -19.36 -1.57 -16.36
CA ILE A 123 -18.25 -0.97 -15.59
C ILE A 123 -18.58 -0.95 -14.09
N TYR A 124 -19.82 -0.64 -13.71
CA TYR A 124 -20.24 -0.65 -12.30
C TYR A 124 -20.19 -2.05 -11.69
N SER A 125 -20.68 -3.08 -12.39
CA SER A 125 -20.60 -4.46 -11.91
C SER A 125 -19.15 -4.94 -11.78
N HIS A 126 -18.26 -4.55 -12.71
CA HIS A 126 -16.82 -4.80 -12.60
C HIS A 126 -16.19 -4.10 -11.39
N ILE A 127 -16.56 -2.85 -11.08
CA ILE A 127 -16.08 -2.12 -9.90
C ILE A 127 -16.55 -2.79 -8.61
N ALA A 128 -17.84 -3.17 -8.54
CA ALA A 128 -18.40 -3.85 -7.36
C ALA A 128 -17.72 -5.20 -7.11
N LEU A 129 -17.51 -6.00 -8.16
CA LEU A 129 -16.79 -7.27 -8.07
C LEU A 129 -15.32 -7.08 -7.65
N THR A 130 -14.62 -6.08 -8.21
CA THR A 130 -13.24 -5.78 -7.84
C THR A 130 -13.13 -5.41 -6.36
N ARG A 131 -14.08 -4.63 -5.83
CA ARG A 131 -14.13 -4.29 -4.41
C ARG A 131 -14.37 -5.50 -3.51
N GLU A 132 -15.26 -6.41 -3.89
CA GLU A 132 -15.50 -7.62 -3.10
C GLU A 132 -14.24 -8.49 -3.06
N ILE A 133 -13.56 -8.66 -4.20
CA ILE A 133 -12.29 -9.38 -4.29
C ILE A 133 -11.22 -8.73 -3.41
N GLU A 134 -11.07 -7.40 -3.43
CA GLU A 134 -10.13 -6.69 -2.56
C GLU A 134 -10.47 -6.88 -1.08
N ARG A 135 -11.76 -6.92 -0.72
CA ARG A 135 -12.23 -7.13 0.64
C ARG A 135 -11.92 -8.55 1.14
N GLU A 136 -12.26 -9.56 0.34
CA GLU A 136 -11.94 -10.97 0.62
C GLU A 136 -10.43 -11.16 0.74
N ARG A 137 -9.68 -10.57 -0.19
CA ARG A 137 -8.22 -10.59 -0.17
C ARG A 137 -7.65 -10.00 1.10
N SER A 138 -8.08 -8.80 1.51
CA SER A 138 -7.61 -8.15 2.74
C SER A 138 -7.84 -9.03 3.97
N ALA A 139 -9.03 -9.65 4.08
CA ALA A 139 -9.34 -10.59 5.14
C ALA A 139 -8.46 -11.85 5.10
N ALA A 140 -8.14 -12.37 3.92
CA ALA A 140 -7.29 -13.54 3.74
C ALA A 140 -5.79 -13.27 4.01
N LEU A 141 -5.33 -12.01 3.84
CA LEU A 141 -3.95 -11.61 4.07
C LEU A 141 -3.61 -11.42 5.56
N PHE A 142 -4.60 -11.07 6.39
CA PHE A 142 -4.40 -10.87 7.84
C PHE A 142 -3.78 -12.10 8.53
N PRO A 143 -4.30 -13.33 8.34
CA PRO A 143 -3.68 -14.54 8.89
C PRO A 143 -2.23 -14.76 8.41
N GLN A 144 -1.94 -14.43 7.15
CA GLN A 144 -0.59 -14.58 6.59
C GLN A 144 0.40 -13.62 7.28
N LEU A 145 0.00 -12.36 7.49
CA LEU A 145 0.80 -11.38 8.25
C LEU A 145 1.14 -11.91 9.64
N ILE A 146 0.13 -12.39 10.38
CA ILE A 146 0.31 -12.90 11.75
C ILE A 146 1.28 -14.10 11.76
N SER A 147 1.16 -15.01 10.79
CA SER A 147 2.03 -16.19 10.70
C SER A 147 3.51 -15.80 10.54
N PHE A 148 3.85 -14.84 9.67
CA PHE A 148 5.24 -14.40 9.51
C PHE A 148 5.82 -13.77 10.79
N TYR A 149 5.03 -12.97 11.51
CA TYR A 149 5.46 -12.45 12.81
C TYR A 149 5.63 -13.56 13.85
N LEU A 150 4.70 -14.52 13.87
CA LEU A 150 4.76 -15.66 14.78
C LEU A 150 6.02 -16.50 14.55
N ILE A 151 6.36 -16.80 13.30
CA ILE A 151 7.58 -17.55 12.94
C ILE A 151 8.83 -16.85 13.51
N PHE A 152 8.95 -15.53 13.32
CA PHE A 152 10.06 -14.75 13.86
C PHE A 152 10.15 -14.82 15.39
N PHE A 153 9.02 -14.67 16.09
CA PHE A 153 9.01 -14.76 17.56
C PHE A 153 9.30 -16.17 18.07
N VAL A 154 8.83 -17.20 17.36
CA VAL A 154 9.17 -18.60 17.67
C VAL A 154 10.66 -18.82 17.47
N MET A 155 11.28 -18.27 16.42
CA MET A 155 12.72 -18.36 16.23
C MET A 155 13.48 -17.70 17.38
N LEU A 156 13.12 -16.48 17.79
CA LEU A 156 13.73 -15.84 18.97
C LEU A 156 13.59 -16.69 20.24
N ALA A 157 12.40 -17.27 20.47
CA ALA A 157 12.18 -18.16 21.61
C ALA A 157 13.06 -19.42 21.54
N THR A 158 13.21 -20.02 20.35
CA THR A 158 14.09 -21.18 20.16
C THR A 158 15.55 -20.84 20.41
N ILE A 159 16.02 -19.68 19.93
CA ILE A 159 17.39 -19.19 20.18
C ILE A 159 17.60 -18.97 21.68
N LEU A 160 16.63 -18.39 22.39
CA LEU A 160 16.69 -18.20 23.84
C LEU A 160 16.84 -19.53 24.58
N LEU A 161 15.99 -20.51 24.23
CA LEU A 161 16.03 -21.85 24.82
C LEU A 161 17.36 -22.56 24.54
N LEU A 162 17.87 -22.44 23.32
CA LEU A 162 19.17 -23.02 22.96
C LEU A 162 20.30 -22.38 23.77
N PHE A 163 20.30 -21.05 23.92
CA PHE A 163 21.37 -20.33 24.62
C PHE A 163 21.33 -20.54 26.14
N ARG A 164 20.16 -20.67 26.75
CA ARG A 164 20.02 -20.87 28.20
C ARG A 164 20.16 -22.32 28.65
N SER A 165 19.57 -23.26 27.90
CA SER A 165 19.43 -24.64 28.37
C SER A 165 20.36 -25.61 27.65
N PHE A 166 20.52 -25.47 26.33
CA PHE A 166 21.28 -26.44 25.54
C PHE A 166 22.78 -26.13 25.51
N ILE A 167 23.18 -24.92 25.12
CA ILE A 167 24.60 -24.57 24.92
C ILE A 167 25.46 -24.78 26.17
N PRO A 168 25.04 -24.33 27.38
CA PRO A 168 25.83 -24.54 28.60
C PRO A 168 25.98 -26.03 28.97
N SER A 169 25.02 -26.87 28.57
CA SER A 169 25.00 -28.30 28.92
C SER A 169 26.03 -29.13 28.16
N PHE A 170 26.57 -28.62 27.04
CA PHE A 170 27.57 -29.34 26.24
C PHE A 170 29.03 -28.98 26.59
N GLY A 171 29.28 -28.17 27.63
CA GLY A 171 30.61 -28.00 28.24
C GLY A 171 31.52 -27.01 27.50
N GLU A 172 32.26 -27.46 26.49
CA GLU A 172 33.32 -26.69 25.81
C GLU A 172 32.91 -26.27 24.39
N PHE A 173 32.08 -25.24 24.27
CA PHE A 173 31.75 -24.64 22.98
C PHE A 173 32.24 -23.20 22.89
N ASN A 174 32.65 -22.80 21.69
CA ASN A 174 32.96 -21.40 21.39
C ASN A 174 31.66 -20.60 21.36
N LEU A 175 31.30 -19.99 22.50
CA LEU A 175 30.10 -19.18 22.65
C LEU A 175 30.03 -18.05 21.63
N GLU A 176 31.17 -17.45 21.25
CA GLU A 176 31.21 -16.37 20.26
C GLU A 176 30.81 -16.84 18.85
N PHE A 177 31.12 -18.08 18.49
CA PHE A 177 30.72 -18.66 17.21
C PHE A 177 29.19 -18.78 17.10
N TYR A 178 28.52 -19.35 18.12
CA TYR A 178 27.06 -19.45 18.13
C TYR A 178 26.38 -18.10 18.24
N ARG A 179 26.95 -17.18 19.04
CA ARG A 179 26.52 -15.79 19.13
C ARG A 179 26.45 -15.13 17.76
N THR A 180 27.53 -15.28 17.00
CA THR A 180 27.65 -14.73 15.65
C THR A 180 26.68 -15.42 14.69
N LEU A 181 26.58 -16.74 14.72
CA LEU A 181 25.64 -17.49 13.87
C LEU A 181 24.18 -17.10 14.11
N PHE A 182 23.74 -17.09 15.37
CA PHE A 182 22.36 -16.71 15.69
C PHE A 182 22.07 -15.26 15.37
N THR A 183 23.05 -14.36 15.53
CA THR A 183 22.91 -12.96 15.10
C THR A 183 22.67 -12.87 13.60
N HIS A 184 23.44 -13.59 12.78
CA HIS A 184 23.23 -13.61 11.33
C HIS A 184 21.87 -14.21 10.96
N LEU A 185 21.44 -15.28 11.65
CA LEU A 185 20.12 -15.89 11.43
C LEU A 185 18.98 -14.93 11.75
N ILE A 186 19.03 -14.21 12.89
CA ILE A 186 18.02 -13.21 13.27
C ILE A 186 17.92 -12.09 12.22
N ILE A 187 19.07 -11.61 11.74
CA ILE A 187 19.11 -10.56 10.71
C ILE A 187 18.50 -11.07 9.39
N ILE A 188 18.92 -12.27 8.95
CA ILE A 188 18.43 -12.87 7.71
C ILE A 188 16.92 -13.09 7.77
N GLU A 189 16.41 -13.66 8.88
CA GLU A 189 14.99 -13.91 9.05
C GLU A 189 14.18 -12.62 9.11
N ALA A 190 14.65 -11.60 9.85
CA ALA A 190 14.00 -10.30 9.90
C ALA A 190 13.87 -9.64 8.50
N VAL A 191 14.90 -9.77 7.67
CA VAL A 191 14.89 -9.24 6.30
C VAL A 191 13.93 -10.05 5.42
N ILE A 192 14.04 -11.38 5.41
CA ILE A 192 13.20 -12.23 4.55
C ILE A 192 11.73 -12.10 4.92
N SER A 193 11.39 -12.26 6.20
CA SER A 193 10.01 -12.17 6.69
C SER A 193 9.45 -10.77 6.49
N GLY A 194 10.23 -9.72 6.74
CA GLY A 194 9.77 -8.35 6.51
C GLY A 194 9.47 -8.03 5.04
N LEU A 195 10.32 -8.47 4.12
CA LEU A 195 10.08 -8.31 2.68
C LEU A 195 8.91 -9.17 2.20
N ALA A 196 8.79 -10.40 2.71
CA ALA A 196 7.69 -11.31 2.39
C ALA A 196 6.34 -10.71 2.82
N ILE A 197 6.23 -10.20 4.05
CA ILE A 197 5.02 -9.51 4.55
C ILE A 197 4.65 -8.35 3.62
N GLY A 198 5.61 -7.49 3.24
CA GLY A 198 5.32 -6.36 2.35
C GLY A 198 4.86 -6.77 0.96
N ARG A 199 5.46 -7.82 0.37
CA ARG A 199 5.07 -8.31 -0.95
C ARG A 199 3.70 -8.96 -0.93
N ILE A 200 3.36 -9.66 0.14
CA ILE A 200 2.11 -10.40 0.29
C ILE A 200 0.95 -9.48 0.67
N VAL A 201 1.15 -8.61 1.66
CA VAL A 201 0.09 -7.77 2.24
C VAL A 201 -0.12 -6.50 1.43
N GLU A 202 0.94 -5.90 0.89
CA GLU A 202 0.90 -4.57 0.26
C GLU A 202 1.34 -4.58 -1.22
N ASP A 203 1.43 -5.77 -1.83
CA ASP A 203 1.85 -5.99 -3.22
C ASP A 203 3.21 -5.42 -3.61
N SER A 204 4.01 -4.97 -2.64
CA SER A 204 5.21 -4.19 -2.92
C SER A 204 6.34 -4.53 -1.97
N PHE A 205 7.51 -4.84 -2.52
CA PHE A 205 8.73 -5.02 -1.72
C PHE A 205 9.11 -3.73 -0.97
N LYS A 206 8.79 -2.55 -1.53
CA LYS A 206 9.06 -1.27 -0.86
C LYS A 206 8.23 -1.11 0.42
N ALA A 207 7.01 -1.64 0.42
CA ALA A 207 6.20 -1.70 1.63
C ALA A 207 6.81 -2.61 2.69
N GLY A 208 7.50 -3.68 2.29
CA GLY A 208 8.18 -4.63 3.20
C GLY A 208 9.28 -4.02 4.04
N ILE A 209 9.91 -2.94 3.56
CA ILE A 209 10.99 -2.24 4.28
C ILE A 209 10.56 -1.87 5.70
N LYS A 210 9.29 -1.51 5.92
CA LYS A 210 8.82 -1.18 7.27
C LYS A 210 8.84 -2.36 8.21
N HIS A 211 8.41 -3.52 7.72
CA HIS A 211 8.39 -4.75 8.49
C HIS A 211 9.82 -5.23 8.76
N VAL A 212 10.72 -5.10 7.78
CA VAL A 212 12.16 -5.38 7.96
C VAL A 212 12.76 -4.52 9.06
N LEU A 213 12.51 -3.20 9.05
CA LEU A 213 13.04 -2.30 10.07
C LEU A 213 12.50 -2.62 11.47
N ILE A 214 11.20 -2.93 11.59
CA ILE A 214 10.58 -3.33 12.85
C ILE A 214 11.19 -4.63 13.37
N LEU A 215 11.28 -5.66 12.53
CA LEU A 215 11.82 -6.97 12.92
C LEU A 215 13.31 -6.89 13.27
N LEU A 216 14.10 -6.12 12.51
CA LEU A 216 15.52 -5.88 12.82
C LEU A 216 15.68 -5.15 14.15
N PHE A 217 14.85 -4.14 14.42
CA PHE A 217 14.88 -3.42 15.69
C PHE A 217 14.59 -4.36 16.87
N VAL A 218 13.56 -5.21 16.75
CA VAL A 218 13.20 -6.20 17.76
C VAL A 218 14.33 -7.25 17.92
N GLY A 219 14.89 -7.75 16.82
CA GLY A 219 15.98 -8.73 16.84
C GLY A 219 17.25 -8.19 17.49
N ILE A 220 17.66 -6.96 17.16
CA ILE A 220 18.82 -6.30 17.75
C ILE A 220 18.57 -6.01 19.24
N PHE A 221 17.37 -5.55 19.61
CA PHE A 221 17.00 -5.34 20.99
C PHE A 221 17.05 -6.66 21.79
N PHE A 222 16.57 -7.75 21.20
CA PHE A 222 16.61 -9.09 21.80
C PHE A 222 18.04 -9.56 22.05
N ILE A 223 18.93 -9.44 21.05
CA ILE A 223 20.36 -9.76 21.18
C ILE A 223 20.98 -8.98 22.34
N TYR A 224 20.78 -7.67 22.37
CA TYR A 224 21.32 -6.80 23.42
C TYR A 224 20.81 -7.15 24.82
N PHE A 225 19.50 -7.37 24.98
CA PHE A 225 18.89 -7.60 26.30
C PHE A 225 19.29 -8.95 26.89
N TYR A 226 19.37 -10.00 26.07
CA TYR A 226 19.72 -11.34 26.53
C TYR A 226 21.22 -11.58 26.60
N SER A 227 22.05 -10.58 26.25
CA SER A 227 23.51 -10.69 26.18
C SER A 227 23.95 -11.96 25.43
N ILE A 228 23.18 -12.31 24.39
CA ILE A 228 23.63 -13.03 23.18
C ILE A 228 24.15 -11.97 22.22
#